data_AF-A0A2I0PBQ3-F1
#
_entry.id   AF-A0A2I0PBQ3-F1
#
_cell.length_a   1.000
_cell.length_b   1.000
_cell.length_c   1.000
_cell.angle_alpha   90.00
_cell.angle_beta   90.00
_cell.angle_gamma   90.00
#
_symmetry.space_group_name_H-M   'P 1'
#
loop_
_entity.id
_entity.type
_entity.pdbx_description
1 polymer ?
#
loop_
_entity_poly.entity_id
_entity_poly.type
_entity_poly.pdbx_seq_one_letter_code
_entity_poly.pdbx_strand_id
1 'polypeptide(L)'
;MEVFIVEKPSDPLKNAEWLLEPAVPLLSFGGAAVALLAQMYNVPLDIRYPAFGCVAASLILAYLALLRPRKDIVAISTPIYAIIFFIVPSDSSAGILLLLLYAASLTILLVRLKRRFGSGRSGEEREDGPLFDYVTRIGETMACIPSDTAADAGRIFIRFAHGEYGMAAGLAQTYLSRKENEGDNALATAFAIIAGHDAQCSSAPAPISRLHHFTGEESALLFHPASESTDTEEEYSVALDNALLLCYAVAIAFAGEEQREQVRSFHPFAEKLASLK
;
A
#
# COMPACT_ATOMS: atom_id res chain seq x y z
N MET A 1 -20.79 -20.24 -30.34
CA MET A 1 -19.52 -19.92 -29.66
C MET A 1 -19.92 -19.39 -28.29
N GLU A 2 -20.08 -20.30 -27.33
CA GLU A 2 -20.55 -19.97 -25.99
C GLU A 2 -19.40 -19.31 -25.22
N VAL A 3 -19.65 -18.08 -24.77
CA VAL A 3 -18.74 -17.32 -23.92
C VAL A 3 -18.79 -17.98 -22.55
N PHE A 4 -17.79 -18.80 -22.25
CA PHE A 4 -17.52 -19.26 -20.89
C PHE A 4 -17.11 -18.04 -20.05
N ILE A 5 -18.08 -17.48 -19.32
CA ILE A 5 -17.80 -16.59 -18.20
C ILE A 5 -17.12 -17.47 -17.15
N VAL A 6 -15.79 -17.41 -17.11
CA VAL A 6 -14.99 -17.96 -16.02
C VAL A 6 -15.32 -17.12 -14.80
N GLU A 7 -16.24 -17.61 -13.98
CA GLU A 7 -16.56 -17.06 -12.67
C GLU A 7 -15.27 -17.06 -11.85
N LYS A 8 -14.71 -15.87 -11.61
CA LYS A 8 -13.50 -15.68 -10.82
C LYS A 8 -13.76 -16.29 -9.43
N PRO A 9 -12.96 -17.26 -8.96
CA PRO A 9 -13.17 -17.87 -7.66
C PRO A 9 -13.12 -16.75 -6.61
N SER A 10 -14.22 -16.60 -5.86
CA SER A 10 -14.32 -15.66 -4.76
C SER A 10 -13.34 -16.10 -3.68
N ASP A 11 -12.27 -15.32 -3.48
CA ASP A 11 -11.22 -15.63 -2.51
C ASP A 11 -11.86 -15.90 -1.13
N PRO A 12 -11.83 -17.15 -0.60
CA PRO A 12 -12.52 -17.49 0.65
C PRO A 12 -11.95 -16.70 1.84
N LEU A 13 -10.69 -16.27 1.72
CA LEU A 13 -10.01 -15.42 2.71
C LEU A 13 -10.61 -14.00 2.77
N LYS A 14 -11.03 -13.44 1.64
CA LYS A 14 -11.61 -12.08 1.58
C LYS A 14 -12.98 -12.02 2.23
N ASN A 15 -13.81 -13.04 1.97
CA ASN A 15 -15.13 -13.16 2.58
C ASN A 15 -15.04 -13.42 4.09
N ALA A 16 -14.02 -14.17 4.51
CA ALA A 16 -13.74 -14.40 5.93
C ALA A 16 -13.31 -13.11 6.64
N GLU A 17 -12.37 -12.33 6.09
CA GLU A 17 -11.93 -11.06 6.68
C GLU A 17 -13.09 -10.09 6.93
N TRP A 18 -13.99 -9.92 5.94
CA TRP A 18 -15.16 -9.05 6.06
C TRP A 18 -16.13 -9.49 7.15
N LEU A 19 -16.24 -10.80 7.42
CA LEU A 19 -17.13 -11.36 8.44
C LEU A 19 -16.47 -11.38 9.84
N LEU A 20 -15.15 -11.57 9.89
CA LEU A 20 -14.34 -11.63 11.12
C LEU A 20 -14.13 -10.24 11.73
N GLU A 21 -14.10 -9.17 10.94
CA GLU A 21 -13.99 -7.79 11.42
C GLU A 21 -15.13 -7.37 12.38
N PRO A 22 -16.43 -7.49 12.02
CA PRO A 22 -17.53 -7.19 12.92
C PRO A 22 -17.70 -8.25 14.02
N ALA A 23 -17.16 -9.46 13.83
CA ALA A 23 -17.23 -10.51 14.84
C ALA A 23 -16.47 -10.15 16.12
N VAL A 24 -15.34 -9.44 16.03
CA VAL A 24 -14.53 -9.03 17.19
C VAL A 24 -15.34 -8.20 18.22
N PRO A 25 -15.92 -7.04 17.86
CA PRO A 25 -16.71 -6.26 18.81
C PRO A 25 -17.98 -7.00 19.25
N LEU A 26 -18.60 -7.76 18.35
CA LEU A 26 -19.83 -8.50 18.67
C LEU A 26 -19.58 -9.58 19.73
N LEU A 27 -18.50 -10.35 19.61
CA LEU A 27 -18.11 -11.38 20.58
C LEU A 27 -17.62 -10.77 21.90
N SER A 28 -16.82 -9.70 21.86
CA SER A 28 -16.29 -9.08 23.07
C SER A 28 -17.39 -8.39 23.89
N PHE A 29 -18.25 -7.60 23.24
CA PHE A 29 -19.39 -6.95 23.92
C PHE A 29 -20.51 -7.94 24.23
N GLY A 30 -20.69 -8.99 23.43
CA GLY A 30 -21.64 -10.06 23.72
C GLY A 30 -21.32 -10.76 25.04
N GLY A 31 -20.06 -11.14 25.26
CA GLY A 31 -19.62 -11.69 26.55
C GLY A 31 -19.85 -10.73 27.72
N ALA A 32 -19.50 -9.45 27.56
CA ALA A 32 -19.71 -8.42 28.57
C ALA A 32 -21.20 -8.18 28.89
N ALA A 33 -22.06 -8.15 27.87
CA ALA A 33 -23.49 -7.98 28.02
C ALA A 33 -24.14 -9.16 28.76
N VAL A 34 -23.72 -10.40 28.45
CA VAL A 34 -24.20 -11.60 29.16
C VAL A 34 -23.83 -11.54 30.65
N ALA A 35 -22.62 -11.08 30.98
CA ALA A 35 -22.20 -10.92 32.37
C ALA A 35 -23.03 -9.86 33.11
N LEU A 36 -23.30 -8.71 32.47
CA LEU A 36 -24.15 -7.66 33.04
C LEU A 36 -25.59 -8.12 33.26
N LEU A 37 -26.17 -8.83 32.28
CA LEU A 37 -27.52 -9.37 32.41
C LEU A 37 -27.61 -10.42 33.53
N ALA A 38 -26.63 -11.32 33.61
CA ALA A 38 -26.55 -12.30 34.68
C ALA A 38 -26.53 -11.64 36.07
N GLN A 39 -25.74 -10.58 36.23
CA GLN A 39 -25.69 -9.80 37.46
C GLN A 39 -27.03 -9.11 37.75
N MET A 40 -27.67 -8.52 36.73
CA MET A 40 -28.95 -7.82 36.88
C MET A 40 -30.08 -8.76 37.33
N TYR A 41 -30.08 -10.01 36.86
CA TYR A 41 -31.06 -11.04 37.24
C TYR A 41 -30.63 -11.90 38.44
N ASN A 42 -29.52 -11.57 39.12
CA ASN A 42 -28.95 -12.34 40.23
C ASN A 42 -28.75 -13.84 39.92
N VAL A 43 -28.44 -14.18 38.67
CA VAL A 43 -28.15 -15.55 38.25
C VAL A 43 -26.70 -15.87 38.66
N PRO A 44 -26.45 -16.97 39.38
CA PRO A 44 -25.09 -17.38 39.75
C PRO A 44 -24.36 -17.95 38.53
N LEU A 45 -23.84 -17.06 37.68
CA LEU A 45 -22.98 -17.40 36.55
C LEU A 45 -21.53 -17.13 36.91
N ASP A 46 -20.68 -18.14 36.74
CA ASP A 46 -19.23 -17.98 36.86
C ASP A 46 -18.74 -17.06 35.73
N ILE A 47 -17.94 -16.05 36.10
CA ILE A 47 -17.41 -15.03 35.19
C ILE A 47 -16.55 -15.61 34.05
N ARG A 48 -16.06 -16.84 34.24
CA ARG A 48 -15.30 -17.59 33.23
C ARG A 48 -16.10 -17.88 31.97
N TYR A 49 -17.40 -18.11 32.08
CA TYR A 49 -18.26 -18.37 30.92
C TYR A 49 -18.38 -17.16 29.98
N PRO A 50 -18.75 -15.95 30.44
CA PRO A 50 -18.76 -14.77 29.58
C PRO A 50 -17.36 -14.33 29.12
N ALA A 51 -16.30 -14.64 29.89
CA ALA A 51 -14.92 -14.37 29.50
C ALA A 51 -14.49 -15.08 28.20
N PHE A 52 -15.06 -16.25 27.88
CA PHE A 52 -14.77 -16.95 26.62
C PHE A 52 -15.07 -16.09 25.39
N GLY A 53 -16.08 -15.21 25.42
CA GLY A 53 -16.37 -14.30 24.32
C GLY A 53 -15.22 -13.32 24.04
N CYS A 54 -14.62 -12.79 25.11
CA CYS A 54 -13.44 -11.91 25.01
C CYS A 54 -12.18 -12.66 24.57
N VAL A 55 -11.97 -13.89 25.06
CA VAL A 55 -10.85 -14.74 24.62
C VAL A 55 -10.96 -15.07 23.14
N ALA A 56 -12.14 -15.51 22.68
CA ALA A 56 -12.39 -15.77 21.27
C ALA A 56 -12.18 -14.53 20.39
N ALA A 57 -12.69 -13.36 20.82
CA ALA A 57 -12.48 -12.10 20.13
C ALA A 57 -10.99 -11.72 20.03
N SER A 58 -10.20 -11.95 21.10
CA SER A 58 -8.75 -11.70 21.10
C SER A 58 -8.00 -12.61 20.13
N LEU A 59 -8.39 -13.89 20.02
CA LEU A 59 -7.80 -14.83 19.07
C LEU A 59 -8.10 -14.43 17.63
N ILE A 60 -9.34 -14.01 17.34
CA ILE A 60 -9.74 -13.50 16.03
C ILE A 60 -8.93 -12.24 15.69
N LEU A 61 -8.81 -11.30 16.63
CA LEU A 61 -8.04 -10.07 16.43
C LEU A 61 -6.56 -10.35 16.18
N ALA A 62 -5.96 -11.29 16.91
CA ALA A 62 -4.59 -11.74 16.69
C ALA A 62 -4.41 -12.40 15.32
N TYR A 63 -5.38 -13.22 14.90
CA TYR A 63 -5.40 -13.84 13.57
C TYR A 63 -5.47 -12.78 12.46
N LEU A 64 -6.36 -11.79 12.58
CA LEU A 64 -6.44 -10.66 11.65
C LEU A 64 -5.13 -9.86 11.61
N ALA A 65 -4.47 -9.66 12.75
CA ALA A 65 -3.18 -8.98 12.81
C ALA A 65 -2.04 -9.75 12.14
N LEU A 66 -2.10 -11.09 12.09
CA LEU A 66 -1.13 -11.93 11.40
C LEU A 66 -1.28 -11.92 9.88
N LEU A 67 -2.51 -11.77 9.38
CA LEU A 67 -2.80 -11.70 7.94
C LEU A 67 -2.36 -10.37 7.29
N ARG A 68 -2.21 -9.30 8.09
CA ARG A 68 -1.79 -7.99 7.58
C ARG A 68 -0.27 -7.95 7.33
N PRO A 69 0.20 -7.29 6.25
CA PRO A 69 1.62 -7.26 5.86
C PRO A 69 2.52 -6.56 6.89
N ARG A 70 1.96 -5.63 7.69
CA ARG A 70 2.63 -5.01 8.83
C ARG A 70 2.01 -5.52 10.13
N LYS A 71 2.79 -6.29 10.88
CA LYS A 71 2.36 -6.99 12.10
C LYS A 71 2.21 -6.00 13.26
N ASP A 72 1.01 -5.85 13.81
CA ASP A 72 0.82 -5.14 15.09
C ASP A 72 1.12 -6.09 16.25
N ILE A 73 2.32 -5.96 16.82
CA ILE A 73 2.82 -6.81 17.92
C ILE A 73 1.85 -6.79 19.11
N VAL A 74 1.22 -5.63 19.37
CA VAL A 74 0.29 -5.48 20.50
C VAL A 74 -0.96 -6.33 20.26
N ALA A 75 -1.55 -6.26 19.07
CA ALA A 75 -2.71 -7.06 18.71
C ALA A 75 -2.42 -8.57 18.75
N ILE A 76 -1.25 -9.00 18.27
CA ILE A 76 -0.82 -10.42 18.29
C ILE A 76 -0.68 -10.93 19.73
N SER A 77 -0.24 -10.07 20.66
CA SER A 77 -0.10 -10.43 22.07
C SER A 77 -1.41 -10.39 22.88
N THR A 78 -2.53 -9.91 22.31
CA THR A 78 -3.82 -9.81 23.02
C THR A 78 -4.33 -11.10 23.65
N PRO A 79 -4.22 -12.29 23.03
CA PRO A 79 -4.70 -13.53 23.64
C PRO A 79 -3.95 -13.88 24.92
N ILE A 80 -2.67 -13.52 25.01
CA ILE A 80 -1.86 -13.74 26.21
C ILE A 80 -2.42 -12.91 27.37
N TYR A 81 -2.77 -11.64 27.12
CA TYR A 81 -3.40 -10.79 28.14
C TYR A 81 -4.79 -11.30 28.54
N ALA A 82 -5.57 -11.85 27.60
CA ALA A 82 -6.87 -12.46 27.91
C ALA A 82 -6.70 -13.59 28.93
N ILE A 83 -5.74 -14.49 28.67
CA ILE A 83 -5.45 -15.63 29.55
C ILE A 83 -5.00 -15.15 30.93
N ILE A 84 -4.09 -14.18 30.99
CA ILE A 84 -3.59 -13.62 32.27
C ILE A 84 -4.74 -13.03 33.09
N PHE A 85 -5.58 -12.21 32.47
CA PHE A 85 -6.65 -11.53 33.20
C PHE A 85 -7.77 -12.47 33.68
N PHE A 86 -8.07 -13.53 32.94
CA PHE A 86 -9.18 -14.44 33.28
C PHE A 86 -8.75 -15.69 34.06
N ILE A 87 -7.45 -15.94 34.23
CA ILE A 87 -6.94 -16.96 35.17
C ILE A 87 -7.01 -16.48 36.62
N VAL A 88 -6.77 -15.19 36.86
CA VAL A 88 -6.77 -14.62 38.22
C VAL A 88 -8.21 -14.59 38.74
N PRO A 89 -8.51 -15.25 39.87
CA PRO A 89 -9.82 -15.15 40.50
C PRO A 89 -10.10 -13.70 40.88
N SER A 90 -11.13 -13.10 40.29
CA SER A 90 -11.59 -11.75 40.62
C SER A 90 -12.97 -11.82 41.25
N ASP A 91 -13.24 -10.94 42.22
CA ASP A 91 -14.61 -10.73 42.71
C ASP A 91 -15.56 -10.40 41.56
N SER A 92 -16.83 -10.80 41.70
CA SER A 92 -17.82 -10.74 40.61
C SER A 92 -18.00 -9.34 40.02
N SER A 93 -17.89 -8.27 40.82
CA SER A 93 -17.97 -6.88 40.34
C SER A 93 -16.71 -6.43 39.60
N ALA A 94 -15.53 -6.77 40.12
CA ALA A 94 -14.25 -6.43 39.51
C ALA A 94 -14.04 -7.17 38.18
N GLY A 95 -14.48 -8.43 38.09
CA GLY A 95 -14.40 -9.21 36.86
C GLY A 95 -15.27 -8.63 35.73
N ILE A 96 -16.45 -8.11 36.03
CA ILE A 96 -17.34 -7.49 35.03
C ILE A 96 -16.72 -6.18 34.51
N LEU A 97 -16.16 -5.37 35.41
CA LEU A 97 -15.45 -4.16 35.02
C LEU A 97 -14.25 -4.49 34.12
N LEU A 98 -13.48 -5.51 34.48
CA LEU A 98 -12.33 -5.95 33.71
C LEU A 98 -12.74 -6.47 32.32
N LEU A 99 -13.86 -7.21 32.23
CA LEU A 99 -14.42 -7.71 30.97
C LEU A 99 -14.84 -6.56 30.03
N LEU A 100 -15.48 -5.52 30.57
CA LEU A 100 -15.84 -4.30 29.82
C LEU A 100 -14.60 -3.54 29.32
N LEU A 101 -13.62 -3.34 30.21
CA LEU A 101 -12.39 -2.63 29.88
C LEU A 101 -11.59 -3.39 28.82
N TYR A 102 -11.55 -4.72 28.93
CA TYR A 102 -10.90 -5.58 27.96
C TYR A 102 -11.62 -5.55 26.60
N ALA A 103 -12.96 -5.64 26.57
CA ALA A 103 -13.74 -5.49 25.34
C ALA A 103 -13.52 -4.14 24.66
N ALA A 104 -13.47 -3.04 25.45
CA ALA A 104 -13.14 -1.72 24.93
C ALA A 104 -11.70 -1.64 24.38
N SER A 105 -10.74 -2.32 25.01
CA SER A 105 -9.37 -2.37 24.51
C SER A 105 -9.26 -3.11 23.17
N LEU A 106 -10.01 -4.21 22.98
CA LEU A 106 -10.05 -4.95 21.72
C LEU A 106 -10.64 -4.11 20.58
N THR A 107 -11.68 -3.33 20.83
CA THR A 107 -12.26 -2.46 19.81
C THR A 107 -11.34 -1.30 19.43
N ILE A 108 -10.65 -0.69 20.40
CA ILE A 108 -9.61 0.30 20.12
C ILE A 108 -8.49 -0.30 19.25
N LEU A 109 -8.03 -1.51 19.59
CA LEU A 109 -7.01 -2.21 18.81
C LEU A 109 -7.48 -2.56 17.40
N LEU A 110 -8.73 -2.98 17.22
CA LEU A 110 -9.33 -3.21 15.91
C LEU A 110 -9.40 -1.91 15.08
N VAL A 111 -9.87 -0.81 15.68
CA VAL A 111 -9.92 0.51 15.01
C VAL A 111 -8.52 0.97 14.65
N ARG A 112 -7.54 0.78 15.53
CA ARG A 112 -6.13 1.10 15.27
C ARG A 112 -5.55 0.23 14.17
N LEU A 113 -5.86 -1.07 14.15
CA LEU A 113 -5.47 -1.98 13.09
C LEU A 113 -6.03 -1.51 11.74
N LYS A 114 -7.32 -1.11 11.70
CA LYS A 114 -7.98 -0.56 10.53
C LYS A 114 -7.41 0.80 10.09
N ARG A 115 -7.18 1.73 11.02
CA ARG A 115 -6.69 3.07 10.70
C ARG A 115 -5.23 3.08 10.27
N ARG A 116 -4.39 2.25 10.90
CA ARG A 116 -2.94 2.22 10.64
C ARG A 116 -2.57 1.32 9.47
N PHE A 117 -3.35 0.28 9.20
CA PHE A 117 -3.03 -0.73 8.19
C PHE A 117 -4.14 -0.96 7.14
N GLY A 118 -5.32 -0.36 7.31
CA GLY A 118 -6.40 -0.38 6.32
C GLY A 118 -6.18 0.59 5.15
N SER A 119 -5.15 1.44 5.20
CA SER A 119 -4.75 2.29 4.07
C SER A 119 -3.93 1.55 3.00
N GLY A 120 -3.78 0.22 3.09
CA GLY A 120 -2.85 -0.54 2.26
C GLY A 120 -3.38 -1.78 1.56
N ARG A 121 -4.67 -2.14 1.65
CA ARG A 121 -5.23 -3.30 0.93
C ARG A 121 -6.61 -3.00 0.35
N SER A 122 -6.59 -2.63 -0.93
CA SER A 122 -7.56 -2.93 -1.99
C SER A 122 -9.04 -2.58 -1.76
N GLY A 123 -9.52 -1.61 -2.55
CA GLY A 123 -10.81 -1.76 -3.23
C GLY A 123 -11.94 -0.86 -2.75
N GLU A 124 -11.73 0.45 -2.75
CA GLU A 124 -12.67 1.36 -3.40
C GLU A 124 -11.81 2.40 -4.10
N GLU A 125 -11.84 2.29 -5.42
CA GLU A 125 -11.34 3.24 -6.38
C GLU A 125 -11.68 4.66 -5.95
N ARG A 126 -10.65 5.42 -5.58
CA ARG A 126 -10.60 6.79 -6.06
C ARG A 126 -10.04 6.72 -7.48
N GLU A 127 -10.81 6.11 -8.38
CA GLU A 127 -10.68 6.26 -9.84
C GLU A 127 -11.18 7.65 -10.26
N ASP A 128 -10.79 8.66 -9.50
CA ASP A 128 -11.09 10.05 -9.78
C ASP A 128 -9.96 10.86 -9.16
N GLY A 129 -9.07 11.33 -10.03
CA GLY A 129 -7.91 12.11 -9.64
C GLY A 129 -6.95 12.34 -10.82
N PRO A 130 -6.17 13.43 -10.78
CA PRO A 130 -5.32 13.84 -11.89
C PRO A 130 -4.29 12.76 -12.28
N LEU A 131 -3.85 11.94 -11.32
CA LEU A 131 -2.91 10.85 -11.57
C LEU A 131 -3.57 9.66 -12.29
N PHE A 132 -4.85 9.39 -12.04
CA PHE A 132 -5.58 8.34 -12.75
C PHE A 132 -5.83 8.75 -14.20
N ASP A 133 -6.29 9.98 -14.42
CA ASP A 133 -6.45 10.54 -15.77
C ASP A 133 -5.14 10.48 -16.56
N TYR A 134 -4.01 10.75 -15.89
CA TYR A 134 -2.69 10.62 -16.45
C TYR A 134 -2.34 9.18 -16.84
N VAL A 135 -2.55 8.21 -15.96
CA VAL A 135 -2.29 6.78 -16.24
C VAL A 135 -3.12 6.31 -17.44
N THR A 136 -4.40 6.67 -17.49
CA THR A 136 -5.30 6.32 -18.60
C THR A 136 -4.81 6.93 -19.91
N ARG A 137 -4.45 8.22 -19.91
CA ARG A 137 -3.90 8.91 -21.08
C ARG A 137 -2.60 8.26 -21.58
N ILE A 138 -1.70 7.89 -20.68
CA ILE A 138 -0.44 7.20 -21.03
C ILE A 138 -0.73 5.79 -21.56
N GLY A 139 -1.69 5.07 -20.98
CA GLY A 139 -2.15 3.77 -21.47
C GLY A 139 -2.67 3.82 -22.91
N GLU A 140 -3.41 4.87 -23.27
CA GLU A 140 -3.91 5.07 -24.63
C GLU A 140 -2.80 5.50 -25.60
N THR A 141 -1.92 6.41 -25.16
CA THR A 141 -0.89 7.01 -26.02
C THR A 141 0.30 6.08 -26.26
N MET A 142 0.62 5.19 -25.31
CA MET A 142 1.77 4.29 -25.36
C MET A 142 1.36 2.80 -25.51
N ALA A 143 0.25 2.54 -26.22
CA ALA A 143 -0.39 1.21 -26.32
C ALA A 143 0.52 0.05 -26.82
N CYS A 144 1.71 0.34 -27.34
CA CYS A 144 2.65 -0.65 -27.90
C CYS A 144 3.84 -0.99 -26.97
N ILE A 145 3.83 -0.62 -25.69
CA ILE A 145 4.94 -0.94 -24.78
C ILE A 145 4.94 -2.44 -24.41
N PRO A 146 6.08 -3.16 -24.57
CA PRO A 146 6.22 -4.53 -24.10
C PRO A 146 6.04 -4.65 -22.58
N SER A 147 5.38 -5.73 -22.12
CA SER A 147 5.17 -5.95 -20.68
C SER A 147 6.49 -6.05 -19.89
N ASP A 148 7.55 -6.58 -20.50
CA ASP A 148 8.89 -6.64 -19.89
C ASP A 148 9.48 -5.25 -19.65
N THR A 149 9.28 -4.32 -20.59
CA THR A 149 9.72 -2.93 -20.45
C THR A 149 8.92 -2.19 -19.37
N ALA A 150 7.61 -2.44 -19.30
CA ALA A 150 6.76 -1.90 -18.25
C ALA A 150 7.11 -2.48 -16.87
N ALA A 151 7.54 -3.74 -16.84
CA ALA A 151 8.09 -4.36 -15.65
C ALA A 151 9.40 -3.69 -15.21
N ASP A 152 10.31 -3.40 -16.13
CA ASP A 152 11.54 -2.67 -15.77
C ASP A 152 11.23 -1.26 -15.23
N ALA A 153 10.28 -0.55 -15.85
CA ALA A 153 9.81 0.75 -15.36
C ALA A 153 9.26 0.69 -13.92
N GLY A 154 8.44 -0.32 -13.62
CA GLY A 154 7.92 -0.51 -12.27
C GLY A 154 9.00 -0.83 -11.24
N ARG A 155 10.02 -1.63 -11.62
CA ARG A 155 11.15 -1.95 -10.73
C ARG A 155 11.98 -0.71 -10.42
N ILE A 156 12.28 0.09 -11.44
CA ILE A 156 13.03 1.34 -11.28
C ILE A 156 12.28 2.29 -10.34
N PHE A 157 10.98 2.50 -10.55
CA PHE A 157 10.15 3.33 -9.69
C PHE A 157 10.14 2.87 -8.23
N ILE A 158 9.92 1.57 -8.00
CA ILE A 158 9.91 1.00 -6.64
C ILE A 158 11.27 1.19 -5.95
N ARG A 159 12.37 0.86 -6.64
CA ARG A 159 13.73 1.00 -6.08
C ARG A 159 14.03 2.46 -5.73
N PHE A 160 13.62 3.38 -6.59
CA PHE A 160 13.75 4.81 -6.32
C PHE A 160 12.93 5.24 -5.10
N ALA A 161 11.66 4.80 -5.00
CA ALA A 161 10.79 5.09 -3.85
C ALA A 161 11.35 4.53 -2.53
N HIS A 162 12.13 3.46 -2.58
CA HIS A 162 12.85 2.89 -1.44
C HIS A 162 14.12 3.66 -1.05
N GLY A 163 14.55 4.64 -1.85
CA GLY A 163 15.82 5.36 -1.66
C GLY A 163 17.05 4.61 -2.18
N GLU A 164 16.86 3.53 -2.94
CA GLU A 164 17.94 2.76 -3.55
C GLU A 164 18.35 3.35 -4.91
N TYR A 165 18.79 4.61 -4.92
CA TYR A 165 19.02 5.39 -6.14
C TYR A 165 20.05 4.75 -7.08
N GLY A 166 21.19 4.26 -6.57
CA GLY A 166 22.20 3.60 -7.39
C GLY A 166 21.70 2.30 -8.05
N MET A 167 20.81 1.56 -7.38
CA MET A 167 20.18 0.36 -7.95
C MET A 167 19.17 0.74 -9.04
N ALA A 168 18.37 1.79 -8.82
CA ALA A 168 17.44 2.31 -9.81
C ALA A 168 18.18 2.82 -11.06
N ALA A 169 19.28 3.56 -10.87
CA ALA A 169 20.14 4.04 -11.95
C ALA A 169 20.82 2.90 -12.71
N GLY A 170 21.33 1.87 -12.02
CA GLY A 170 21.92 0.70 -12.65
C GLY A 170 20.92 -0.09 -13.53
N LEU A 171 19.67 -0.23 -13.07
CA LEU A 171 18.61 -0.85 -13.85
C LEU A 171 18.24 0.00 -15.08
N ALA A 172 18.12 1.32 -14.92
CA ALA A 172 17.87 2.23 -16.02
C ALA A 172 18.98 2.20 -17.08
N GLN A 173 20.25 2.18 -16.66
CA GLN A 173 21.40 2.04 -17.59
C GLN A 173 21.40 0.70 -18.31
N THR A 174 21.08 -0.40 -17.62
CA THR A 174 21.01 -1.74 -18.24
C THR A 174 19.96 -1.77 -19.35
N TYR A 175 18.83 -1.10 -19.15
CA TYR A 175 17.80 -0.96 -20.18
C TYR A 175 18.31 -0.11 -21.36
N LEU A 176 18.94 1.04 -21.10
CA LEU A 176 19.48 1.92 -22.14
C LEU A 176 20.54 1.21 -23.00
N SER A 177 21.44 0.42 -22.40
CA SER A 177 22.44 -0.36 -23.12
C SER A 177 21.84 -1.48 -23.97
N ARG A 178 20.65 -1.99 -23.63
CA ARG A 178 19.93 -2.99 -24.44
C ARG A 178 19.22 -2.36 -25.64
N LYS A 179 18.87 -1.06 -25.56
CA LYS A 179 17.97 -0.38 -26.50
C LYS A 179 18.66 0.33 -27.68
N GLU A 180 19.96 0.15 -27.92
CA GLU A 180 20.78 0.90 -28.89
C GLU A 180 20.26 0.97 -30.36
N ASN A 181 19.16 0.30 -30.72
CA ASN A 181 18.63 0.23 -32.10
C ASN A 181 17.14 0.64 -32.27
N GLU A 182 16.42 1.04 -31.23
CA GLU A 182 15.01 1.45 -31.32
C GLU A 182 14.83 2.89 -30.84
N GLY A 183 14.27 3.74 -31.70
CA GLY A 183 14.28 5.20 -31.59
C GLY A 183 13.94 5.81 -30.22
N ASP A 184 14.33 7.07 -30.06
CA ASP A 184 14.07 7.86 -28.85
C ASP A 184 12.57 7.85 -28.54
N ASN A 185 12.24 7.36 -27.35
CA ASN A 185 10.87 7.33 -26.83
C ASN A 185 10.91 7.98 -25.45
N ALA A 186 9.84 8.64 -25.05
CA ALA A 186 9.72 9.32 -23.74
C ALA A 186 10.15 8.45 -22.55
N LEU A 187 9.95 7.14 -22.61
CA LEU A 187 10.39 6.21 -21.56
C LEU A 187 11.92 6.05 -21.50
N ALA A 188 12.61 6.06 -22.64
CA ALA A 188 14.07 6.05 -22.66
C ALA A 188 14.64 7.36 -22.12
N THR A 189 14.01 8.49 -22.45
CA THR A 189 14.34 9.80 -21.88
C THR A 189 14.16 9.80 -20.35
N ALA A 190 13.05 9.25 -19.85
CA ALA A 190 12.82 9.08 -18.41
C ALA A 190 13.90 8.22 -17.73
N PHE A 191 14.28 7.09 -18.33
CA PHE A 191 15.36 6.26 -17.80
C PHE A 191 16.72 6.94 -17.84
N ALA A 192 17.01 7.75 -18.87
CA ALA A 192 18.24 8.52 -18.94
C ALA A 192 18.32 9.58 -17.84
N ILE A 193 17.20 10.26 -17.54
CA ILE A 193 17.11 11.23 -16.44
C ILE A 193 17.37 10.55 -15.09
N ILE A 194 16.74 9.40 -14.83
CA ILE A 194 16.91 8.63 -13.59
C ILE A 194 18.34 8.08 -13.46
N ALA A 195 18.92 7.60 -14.55
CA ALA A 195 20.32 7.15 -14.58
C ALA A 195 21.31 8.29 -14.31
N GLY A 196 20.98 9.51 -14.75
CA GLY A 196 21.79 10.71 -14.50
C GLY A 196 21.78 11.19 -13.04
N HIS A 197 20.77 10.81 -12.25
CA HIS A 197 20.62 11.24 -10.86
C HIS A 197 21.77 10.73 -9.96
N ASP A 198 22.17 9.47 -10.12
CA ASP A 198 23.26 8.88 -9.34
C ASP A 198 24.62 9.50 -9.70
N ALA A 199 24.79 9.92 -10.95
CA ALA A 199 26.01 10.59 -11.43
C ALA A 199 26.19 12.01 -10.86
N GLN A 200 25.11 12.67 -10.42
CA GLN A 200 25.17 13.95 -9.70
C GLN A 200 25.42 13.77 -8.19
N CYS A 201 24.90 12.68 -7.59
CA CYS A 201 25.15 12.37 -6.18
C CYS A 201 26.55 11.79 -5.92
N SER A 202 27.15 11.11 -6.89
CA SER A 202 28.50 10.57 -6.79
C SER A 202 29.53 11.65 -7.15
N SER A 203 30.54 11.85 -6.30
CA SER A 203 31.55 12.92 -6.40
C SER A 203 32.50 12.83 -7.61
N ALA A 204 32.13 12.11 -8.66
CA ALA A 204 32.85 12.04 -9.92
C ALA A 204 32.27 13.10 -10.87
N PRO A 205 33.10 13.90 -11.56
CA PRO A 205 32.59 14.90 -12.49
C PRO A 205 31.96 14.20 -13.69
N ALA A 206 30.64 13.98 -13.63
CA ALA A 206 29.87 13.68 -14.82
C ALA A 206 29.92 14.91 -15.73
N PRO A 207 30.22 14.77 -17.03
CA PRO A 207 30.19 15.90 -17.94
C PRO A 207 28.78 16.49 -17.95
N ILE A 208 28.67 17.74 -17.50
CA ILE A 208 27.48 18.60 -17.41
C ILE A 208 26.73 18.70 -18.78
N SER A 209 27.28 18.14 -19.85
CA SER A 209 26.79 18.22 -21.23
C SER A 209 25.70 17.21 -21.63
N ARG A 210 25.08 16.48 -20.71
CA ARG A 210 23.96 15.56 -21.03
C ARG A 210 22.88 15.53 -19.94
N LEU A 211 22.36 16.68 -19.52
CA LEU A 211 21.02 16.63 -18.97
C LEU A 211 20.08 16.24 -20.11
N HIS A 212 19.47 15.07 -20.00
CA HIS A 212 18.41 14.68 -20.90
C HIS A 212 17.16 15.46 -20.49
N HIS A 213 16.62 16.25 -21.41
CA HIS A 213 15.36 16.95 -21.21
C HIS A 213 14.30 16.30 -22.09
N PHE A 214 13.06 16.30 -21.60
CA PHE A 214 11.94 15.93 -22.44
C PHE A 214 11.80 16.96 -23.57
N THR A 215 11.76 16.47 -24.80
CA THR A 215 11.63 17.31 -26.00
C THR A 215 10.19 17.81 -26.17
N GLY A 216 9.99 18.83 -27.01
CA GLY A 216 8.67 19.46 -27.21
C GLY A 216 7.54 18.50 -27.62
N GLU A 217 7.86 17.40 -28.31
CA GLU A 217 6.88 16.36 -28.67
C GLU A 217 6.51 15.46 -27.48
N GLU A 218 7.44 15.26 -26.54
CA GLU A 218 7.23 14.47 -25.32
C GLU A 218 6.51 15.27 -24.23
N SER A 219 6.40 16.59 -24.38
CA SER A 219 5.73 17.49 -23.42
C SER A 219 4.26 17.11 -23.17
N ALA A 220 3.57 16.54 -24.16
CA ALA A 220 2.19 16.05 -24.04
C ALA A 220 2.06 14.82 -23.12
N LEU A 221 3.18 14.10 -22.88
CA LEU A 221 3.25 12.91 -22.03
C LEU A 221 3.66 13.24 -20.59
N LEU A 222 3.95 14.50 -20.27
CA LEU A 222 4.37 14.92 -18.94
C LEU A 222 3.18 15.15 -18.02
N PHE A 223 3.43 14.96 -16.72
CA PHE A 223 2.42 15.25 -15.69
C PHE A 223 2.49 16.73 -15.29
N HIS A 224 3.68 17.22 -15.00
CA HIS A 224 3.97 18.63 -14.76
C HIS A 224 4.40 19.31 -16.06
N PRO A 225 3.92 20.54 -16.35
CA PRO A 225 4.40 21.30 -17.50
C PRO A 225 5.91 21.54 -17.36
N ALA A 226 6.61 21.63 -18.50
CA ALA A 226 8.04 21.94 -18.51
C ALA A 226 8.27 23.27 -17.77
N SER A 227 9.28 23.29 -16.88
CA SER A 227 9.64 24.51 -16.17
C SER A 227 10.23 25.52 -17.17
N GLU A 228 9.69 26.74 -17.20
CA GLU A 228 10.31 27.88 -17.91
C GLU A 228 11.33 28.63 -17.02
N SER A 229 11.69 28.05 -15.86
CA SER A 229 12.60 28.70 -14.94
C SER A 229 14.03 28.75 -15.49
N THR A 230 14.78 29.77 -15.08
CA THR A 230 16.19 29.95 -15.45
C THR A 230 17.13 29.17 -14.53
N ASP A 231 16.57 28.43 -13.56
CA ASP A 231 17.31 27.63 -12.59
C ASP A 231 17.39 26.16 -13.05
N THR A 232 18.61 25.73 -13.34
CA THR A 232 18.91 24.38 -13.84
C THR A 232 18.61 23.27 -12.82
N GLU A 233 18.64 23.57 -11.51
CA GLU A 233 18.34 22.57 -10.47
C GLU A 233 16.83 22.31 -10.37
N GLU A 234 16.02 23.36 -10.48
CA GLU A 234 14.55 23.28 -10.49
C GLU A 234 14.06 22.60 -11.76
N GLU A 235 14.65 22.91 -12.92
CA GLU A 235 14.32 22.22 -14.17
C GLU A 235 14.61 20.71 -14.10
N TYR A 236 15.74 20.33 -13.49
CA TYR A 236 16.10 18.93 -13.31
C TYR A 236 15.18 18.19 -12.33
N SER A 237 14.79 18.82 -11.23
CA SER A 237 13.89 18.20 -10.25
C SER A 237 12.50 17.93 -10.86
N VAL A 238 11.96 18.87 -11.64
CA VAL A 238 10.71 18.70 -12.38
C VAL A 238 10.83 17.61 -13.45
N ALA A 239 11.96 17.54 -14.15
CA ALA A 239 12.22 16.48 -15.13
C ALA A 239 12.30 15.09 -14.46
N LEU A 240 12.91 15.00 -13.29
CA LEU A 240 13.00 13.75 -12.52
C LEU A 240 11.64 13.29 -12.01
N ASP A 241 10.83 14.20 -11.46
CA ASP A 241 9.48 13.89 -11.01
C ASP A 241 8.61 13.38 -12.16
N ASN A 242 8.66 14.06 -13.31
CA ASN A 242 7.99 13.61 -14.52
C ASN A 242 8.48 12.23 -15.00
N ALA A 243 9.79 11.97 -14.97
CA ALA A 243 10.35 10.68 -15.33
C ALA A 243 9.84 9.54 -14.42
N LEU A 244 9.75 9.79 -13.12
CA LEU A 244 9.23 8.83 -12.14
C LEU A 244 7.73 8.59 -12.32
N LEU A 245 6.95 9.65 -12.55
CA LEU A 245 5.51 9.56 -12.81
C LEU A 245 5.21 8.80 -14.10
N LEU A 246 6.01 9.01 -15.15
CA LEU A 246 5.90 8.24 -16.40
C LEU A 246 6.20 6.76 -16.16
N CYS A 247 7.25 6.42 -15.40
CA CYS A 247 7.57 5.04 -15.05
C CYS A 247 6.42 4.37 -14.26
N TYR A 248 5.84 5.10 -13.31
CA TYR A 248 4.66 4.64 -12.57
C TYR A 248 3.46 4.39 -13.49
N ALA A 249 3.14 5.34 -14.38
CA ALA A 249 2.00 5.22 -15.28
C ALA A 249 2.14 4.05 -16.25
N VAL A 250 3.32 3.89 -16.85
CA VAL A 250 3.61 2.75 -17.74
C VAL A 250 3.53 1.43 -17.00
N ALA A 251 4.06 1.35 -15.78
CA ALA A 251 4.01 0.12 -14.99
C ALA A 251 2.57 -0.26 -14.60
N ILE A 252 1.73 0.71 -14.21
CA ILE A 252 0.32 0.45 -13.93
C ILE A 252 -0.43 0.03 -15.19
N ALA A 253 -0.19 0.70 -16.32
CA ALA A 253 -0.90 0.43 -17.57
C ALA A 253 -0.54 -0.94 -18.18
N PHE A 254 0.73 -1.36 -18.15
CA PHE A 254 1.20 -2.49 -18.99
C PHE A 254 1.95 -3.62 -18.25
N ALA A 255 2.33 -3.46 -16.97
CA ALA A 255 3.01 -4.54 -16.25
C ALA A 255 2.04 -5.70 -15.90
N GLY A 256 2.61 -6.87 -15.59
CA GLY A 256 1.82 -8.01 -15.10
C GLY A 256 1.14 -7.74 -13.75
N GLU A 257 0.08 -8.47 -13.43
CA GLU A 257 -0.76 -8.27 -12.23
C GLU A 257 0.04 -8.24 -10.92
N GLU A 258 0.98 -9.18 -10.73
CA GLU A 258 1.83 -9.21 -9.53
C GLU A 258 2.61 -7.91 -9.34
N GLN A 259 3.12 -7.37 -10.45
CA GLN A 259 3.93 -6.16 -10.41
C GLN A 259 3.08 -4.90 -10.30
N ARG A 260 1.90 -4.86 -10.91
CA ARG A 260 0.92 -3.78 -10.69
C ARG A 260 0.55 -3.69 -9.22
N GLU A 261 0.35 -4.80 -8.54
CA GLU A 261 0.05 -4.80 -7.10
C GLU A 261 1.20 -4.23 -6.27
N GLN A 262 2.44 -4.60 -6.61
CA GLN A 262 3.63 -4.03 -5.97
C GLN A 262 3.73 -2.52 -6.21
N VAL A 263 3.57 -2.04 -7.44
CA VAL A 263 3.62 -0.60 -7.78
C VAL A 263 2.48 0.18 -7.11
N ARG A 264 1.27 -0.40 -7.05
CA ARG A 264 0.12 0.19 -6.34
C ARG A 264 0.39 0.41 -4.85
N SER A 265 1.21 -0.42 -4.21
CA SER A 265 1.59 -0.21 -2.80
C SER A 265 2.39 1.09 -2.58
N PHE A 266 2.98 1.65 -3.64
CA PHE A 266 3.70 2.93 -3.66
C PHE A 266 2.86 4.09 -4.25
N HIS A 267 1.55 3.91 -4.44
CA HIS A 267 0.66 4.99 -4.88
C HIS A 267 0.78 6.29 -4.06
N PRO A 268 0.90 6.26 -2.71
CA PRO A 268 1.08 7.50 -1.92
C PRO A 268 2.37 8.26 -2.25
N PHE A 269 3.41 7.56 -2.72
CA PHE A 269 4.65 8.20 -3.17
C PHE A 269 4.43 8.91 -4.51
N ALA A 270 3.73 8.26 -5.46
CA ALA A 270 3.35 8.90 -6.73
C ALA A 270 2.44 10.12 -6.52
N GLU A 271 1.45 10.05 -5.62
CA GLU A 271 0.61 11.20 -5.26
C GLU A 271 1.42 12.35 -4.66
N LYS A 272 2.46 12.04 -3.88
CA LYS A 272 3.35 13.06 -3.31
C LYS A 272 4.14 13.76 -4.42
N LEU A 273 4.69 13.01 -5.38
CA LEU A 273 5.39 13.59 -6.54
C LEU A 273 4.44 14.43 -7.41
N ALA A 274 3.20 13.98 -7.58
CA ALA A 274 2.17 14.70 -8.33
C ALA A 274 1.67 15.98 -7.63
N SER A 275 1.82 16.08 -6.31
CA SER A 275 1.34 17.24 -5.51
C SER A 275 2.44 18.24 -5.16
N LEU A 276 3.71 17.87 -5.31
CA LEU A 276 4.83 18.78 -5.16
C LEU A 276 4.85 19.78 -6.33
N LYS A 277 4.88 21.07 -5.98
CA LYS A 277 5.06 22.25 -6.82
C LYS A 277 6.01 23.18 -6.11
#